data_AF-A0AAV5YM91-F1
#
_entry.id   AF-A0AAV5YM91-F1
#
_cell.length_a   1.000
_cell.length_b   1.000
_cell.length_c   1.000
_cell.angle_alpha   90.00
_cell.angle_beta   90.00
_cell.angle_gamma   90.00
#
_symmetry.space_group_name_H-M   'P 1'
#
loop_
_entity.id
_entity.type
_entity.pdbx_description
1 polymer ?
#
loop_
_entity_poly.entity_id
_entity_poly.type
_entity_poly.pdbx_seq_one_letter_code
_entity_poly.pdbx_strand_id
1 'polypeptide(L)'
;MSARIRPIAIAALAGAWVVVLAGAFLLNRGDDVGRLPVLLGASIGALSRGPVWGLAGLVSSVAGVIIAALIGVAWYGVGHTILSRLEEATGPGSREREVAQLAQRMLLGAAGWSICWFFLGFLSLYRAPAAVIALIVGLVLAAPGVPRARTGLRAMLRMGGWAALTLIVTGQALALIAALAPPTAKDTLLYHLALPKAWIAAGRAIEVPYNIAGYYPLGVEMHAVWAMLLGAPLGVRAAEAAAGATIFLFAPILTVIVYAWARERGASRGWSAAAALMVAWIPTVYDVAASEYVDLAMTAYTAMAIRAFGRWWVTFDARHLVWIVAGVAGALAIKLSAAFLILPLALLGLLRVLGVGAPPSSARPSPAAAA
;
A
#
# COMPACT_ATOMS: atom_id res chain seq x y z
N MET A 1 -29.85 12.91 43.96
CA MET A 1 -29.02 11.75 44.36
C MET A 1 -28.76 10.73 43.23
N SER A 2 -28.99 11.04 41.94
CA SER A 2 -28.90 10.06 40.83
C SER A 2 -27.74 10.25 39.83
N ALA A 3 -27.03 11.38 39.87
CA ALA A 3 -25.99 11.68 38.87
C ALA A 3 -24.64 10.96 39.08
N ARG A 4 -24.31 10.55 40.32
CA ARG A 4 -23.05 9.85 40.65
C ARG A 4 -23.12 8.32 40.53
N ILE A 5 -24.31 7.73 40.48
CA ILE A 5 -24.49 6.27 40.45
C ILE A 5 -24.16 5.71 39.05
N ARG A 6 -24.45 6.48 37.99
CA ARG A 6 -24.20 6.09 36.60
C ARG A 6 -22.71 5.85 36.25
N PRO A 7 -21.76 6.75 36.58
CA PRO A 7 -20.34 6.52 36.27
C PRO A 7 -19.73 5.38 37.08
N ILE A 8 -20.17 5.17 38.33
CA ILE A 8 -19.70 4.05 39.16
C ILE A 8 -20.21 2.71 38.59
N ALA A 9 -21.47 2.65 38.16
CA ALA A 9 -22.03 1.46 37.53
C ALA A 9 -21.32 1.13 36.21
N ILE A 10 -21.02 2.13 35.37
CA ILE A 10 -20.27 1.94 34.11
C ILE A 10 -18.85 1.46 34.39
N ALA A 11 -18.16 2.07 35.36
CA ALA A 11 -16.82 1.66 35.75
C ALA A 11 -16.80 0.22 36.33
N ALA A 12 -17.80 -0.14 37.13
CA ALA A 12 -17.94 -1.49 37.67
C ALA A 12 -18.22 -2.53 36.57
N LEU A 13 -19.08 -2.21 35.61
CA LEU A 13 -19.36 -3.09 34.46
C LEU A 13 -18.14 -3.24 33.55
N ALA A 14 -17.44 -2.15 33.26
CA ALA A 14 -16.20 -2.18 32.47
C ALA A 14 -15.10 -2.98 33.21
N GLY A 15 -14.96 -2.78 34.53
CA GLY A 15 -14.02 -3.52 35.37
C GLY A 15 -14.34 -5.02 35.39
N ALA A 16 -15.61 -5.38 35.59
CA ALA A 16 -16.05 -6.77 35.52
C ALA A 16 -15.80 -7.40 34.15
N TRP A 17 -16.05 -6.65 33.07
CA TRP A 17 -15.77 -7.11 31.71
C TRP A 17 -14.27 -7.33 31.46
N VAL A 18 -13.42 -6.42 31.93
CA VAL A 18 -11.96 -6.59 31.86
C VAL A 18 -11.50 -7.82 32.64
N VAL A 19 -12.06 -8.09 33.82
CA VAL A 19 -11.73 -9.28 34.62
C VAL A 19 -12.18 -10.56 33.91
N VAL A 20 -13.38 -10.58 33.32
CA VAL A 20 -13.87 -11.72 32.54
C VAL A 20 -13.00 -11.96 31.31
N LEU A 21 -12.65 -10.92 30.55
CA LEU A 21 -11.77 -11.02 29.40
C LEU A 21 -10.36 -11.47 29.80
N ALA A 22 -9.81 -10.95 30.90
CA ALA A 22 -8.52 -11.38 31.43
C ALA A 22 -8.55 -12.84 31.90
N GLY A 23 -9.62 -13.26 32.56
CA GLY A 23 -9.84 -14.65 32.96
C GLY A 23 -9.95 -15.58 31.76
N ALA A 24 -10.78 -15.24 30.78
CA ALA A 24 -10.93 -16.00 29.53
C ALA A 24 -9.62 -16.06 28.73
N PHE A 25 -8.86 -14.96 28.71
CA PHE A 25 -7.54 -14.91 28.09
C PHE A 25 -6.55 -15.85 28.78
N LEU A 26 -6.48 -15.84 30.11
CA LEU A 26 -5.57 -16.69 30.88
C LEU A 26 -5.97 -18.17 30.81
N LEU A 27 -7.26 -18.49 30.86
CA LEU A 27 -7.77 -19.86 30.76
C LEU A 27 -7.52 -20.51 29.38
N ASN A 28 -7.50 -19.72 28.30
CA ASN A 28 -7.26 -20.22 26.94
C ASN A 28 -5.80 -20.13 26.48
N ARG A 29 -4.87 -19.60 27.30
CA ARG A 29 -3.47 -19.38 26.87
C ARG A 29 -2.49 -20.51 27.18
N GLY A 30 -2.93 -21.60 27.82
CA GLY A 30 -2.08 -22.76 28.09
C GLY A 30 -0.82 -22.45 28.92
N ASP A 31 0.30 -23.10 28.59
CA ASP A 31 1.56 -23.11 29.38
C ASP A 31 2.37 -21.79 29.36
N ASP A 32 1.92 -20.76 28.64
CA ASP A 32 2.68 -19.52 28.45
C ASP A 32 2.55 -18.52 29.61
N VAL A 33 1.56 -18.72 30.49
CA VAL A 33 1.30 -17.84 31.65
C VAL A 33 2.47 -17.91 32.63
N GLY A 34 3.02 -16.75 33.02
CA GLY A 34 4.18 -16.67 33.91
C GLY A 34 5.54 -16.92 33.24
N ARG A 35 5.57 -17.36 31.97
CA ARG A 35 6.82 -17.60 31.22
C ARG A 35 7.34 -16.37 30.48
N LEU A 36 6.69 -15.21 30.60
CA LEU A 36 7.07 -13.99 29.89
C LEU A 36 8.55 -13.62 30.05
N PRO A 37 9.18 -13.65 31.25
CA PRO A 37 10.61 -13.36 31.38
C PRO A 37 11.50 -14.37 30.65
N VAL A 38 11.13 -15.66 30.67
CA VAL A 38 11.87 -16.74 29.99
C VAL A 38 11.73 -16.62 28.47
N LEU A 39 10.51 -16.36 27.98
CA LEU A 39 10.24 -16.17 26.56
C LEU A 39 10.90 -14.89 26.03
N LEU A 40 10.89 -13.79 26.81
CA LEU A 40 11.63 -12.58 26.48
C LEU A 40 13.14 -12.82 26.48
N GLY A 41 13.68 -13.49 27.50
CA GLY A 41 15.10 -13.84 27.57
C GLY A 41 15.54 -14.73 26.41
N ALA A 42 14.75 -15.75 26.07
CA ALA A 42 14.97 -16.62 24.92
C ALA A 42 14.89 -15.85 23.60
N SER A 43 13.90 -14.95 23.46
CA SER A 43 13.73 -14.11 22.27
C SER A 43 14.90 -13.13 22.10
N ILE A 44 15.32 -12.45 23.16
CA ILE A 44 16.47 -11.53 23.15
C ILE A 44 17.76 -12.30 22.85
N GLY A 45 17.95 -13.48 23.47
CA GLY A 45 19.11 -14.34 23.21
C GLY A 45 19.13 -14.96 21.81
N ALA A 46 17.96 -15.22 21.22
CA ALA A 46 17.85 -15.66 19.83
C ALA A 46 18.09 -14.50 18.86
N LEU A 47 17.61 -13.29 19.18
CA LEU A 47 17.86 -12.07 18.43
C LEU A 47 19.36 -11.76 18.39
N SER A 48 20.04 -11.69 19.53
CA SER A 48 21.47 -11.35 19.59
C SER A 48 22.41 -12.31 18.87
N ARG A 49 21.97 -13.55 18.62
CA ARG A 49 22.73 -14.60 17.89
C ARG A 49 22.19 -14.86 16.49
N GLY A 50 21.07 -14.24 16.11
CA GLY A 50 20.41 -14.47 14.84
C GLY A 50 21.09 -13.71 13.70
N PRO A 51 20.90 -14.16 12.44
CA PRO A 51 21.49 -13.52 11.25
C PRO A 51 20.97 -12.11 10.98
N VAL A 52 20.00 -11.64 11.77
CA VAL A 52 19.39 -10.31 11.71
C VAL A 52 20.23 -9.29 12.45
N TRP A 53 20.92 -9.68 13.52
CA TRP A 53 21.69 -8.78 14.37
C TRP A 53 23.18 -8.84 14.03
N GLY A 54 23.84 -7.68 14.08
CA GLY A 54 25.23 -7.52 13.65
C GLY A 54 25.36 -6.89 12.25
N LEU A 55 26.61 -6.67 11.83
CA LEU A 55 26.93 -5.90 10.63
C LEU A 55 26.34 -6.52 9.35
N ALA A 56 26.38 -7.85 9.21
CA ALA A 56 25.86 -8.54 8.03
C ALA A 56 24.33 -8.40 7.86
N GLY A 57 23.58 -8.50 8.95
CA GLY A 57 22.13 -8.30 8.97
C GLY A 57 21.74 -6.85 8.66
N LEU A 58 22.51 -5.89 9.19
CA LEU A 58 22.35 -4.47 8.88
C LEU A 58 22.63 -4.18 7.40
N VAL A 59 23.75 -4.68 6.86
CA VAL A 59 24.10 -4.52 5.43
C VAL A 59 23.01 -5.09 4.54
N SER A 60 22.49 -6.28 4.84
CA SER A 60 21.40 -6.90 4.08
C SER A 60 20.11 -6.06 4.11
N SER A 61 19.76 -5.53 5.28
CA SER A 61 18.58 -4.66 5.45
C SER A 61 18.72 -3.35 4.69
N VAL A 62 19.90 -2.70 4.78
CA VAL A 62 20.20 -1.46 4.06
C VAL A 62 20.19 -1.70 2.55
N ALA A 63 20.79 -2.79 2.07
CA ALA A 63 20.73 -3.17 0.67
C ALA A 63 19.28 -3.38 0.20
N GLY A 64 18.46 -4.04 1.00
CA GLY A 64 17.03 -4.22 0.73
C GLY A 64 16.28 -2.89 0.56
N VAL A 65 16.50 -1.94 1.48
CA VAL A 65 15.91 -0.59 1.39
C VAL A 65 16.39 0.15 0.13
N ILE A 66 17.68 0.06 -0.21
CA ILE A 66 18.22 0.69 -1.42
C ILE A 66 17.59 0.10 -2.67
N ILE A 67 17.50 -1.23 -2.77
CA ILE A 67 16.86 -1.92 -3.90
C ILE A 67 15.39 -1.52 -4.02
N ALA A 68 14.65 -1.51 -2.92
CA ALA A 68 13.25 -1.10 -2.90
C ALA A 68 13.11 0.37 -3.35
N ALA A 69 13.95 1.28 -2.86
CA ALA A 69 13.93 2.68 -3.28
C ALA A 69 14.17 2.84 -4.79
N LEU A 70 15.14 2.09 -5.35
CA LEU A 70 15.42 2.07 -6.79
C LEU A 70 14.25 1.51 -7.60
N ILE A 71 13.61 0.45 -7.13
CA ILE A 71 12.38 -0.10 -7.72
C ILE A 71 11.24 0.95 -7.66
N GLY A 72 11.09 1.67 -6.54
CA GLY A 72 10.10 2.74 -6.39
C GLY A 72 10.31 3.88 -7.40
N VAL A 73 11.56 4.24 -7.69
CA VAL A 73 11.89 5.20 -8.77
C VAL A 73 11.55 4.61 -10.14
N ALA A 74 11.81 3.33 -10.37
CA ALA A 74 11.45 2.65 -11.60
C ALA A 74 9.93 2.55 -11.82
N TRP A 75 9.15 2.34 -10.74
CA TRP A 75 7.68 2.48 -10.77
C TRP A 75 7.31 3.90 -11.19
N TYR A 76 7.86 4.92 -10.53
CA TYR A 76 7.58 6.30 -10.90
C TYR A 76 7.89 6.59 -12.38
N GLY A 77 8.98 6.07 -12.94
CA GLY A 77 9.37 6.30 -14.34
C GLY A 77 8.37 5.75 -15.36
N VAL A 78 7.96 4.49 -15.21
CA VAL A 78 6.94 3.89 -16.09
C VAL A 78 5.61 4.63 -15.93
N GLY A 79 5.18 4.89 -14.69
CA GLY A 79 3.93 5.61 -14.46
C GLY A 79 3.96 7.06 -14.92
N HIS A 80 5.11 7.73 -14.85
CA HIS A 80 5.30 9.06 -15.41
C HIS A 80 5.12 9.04 -16.92
N THR A 81 5.71 8.05 -17.60
CA THR A 81 5.65 7.86 -19.05
C THR A 81 4.23 7.50 -19.54
N ILE A 82 3.50 6.68 -18.78
CA ILE A 82 2.09 6.38 -19.07
C ILE A 82 1.26 7.66 -18.93
N LEU A 83 1.41 8.36 -17.80
CA LEU A 83 0.58 9.51 -17.49
C LEU A 83 0.89 10.73 -18.37
N SER A 84 2.15 10.96 -18.75
CA SER A 84 2.51 12.09 -19.63
C SER A 84 1.89 11.98 -21.03
N ARG A 85 1.50 10.78 -21.47
CA ARG A 85 0.75 10.55 -22.72
C ARG A 85 -0.76 10.74 -22.57
N LEU A 86 -1.29 10.66 -21.36
CA LEU A 86 -2.71 10.87 -21.06
C LEU A 86 -3.01 12.33 -20.68
N GLU A 87 -2.02 13.05 -20.15
CA GLU A 87 -2.11 14.47 -19.80
C GLU A 87 -1.62 15.36 -20.95
N GLU A 88 -2.46 15.58 -21.96
CA GLU A 88 -2.37 16.82 -22.75
C GLU A 88 -2.94 17.98 -21.91
N ALA A 89 -2.10 19.00 -21.69
CA ALA A 89 -2.46 20.36 -21.28
C ALA A 89 -3.31 20.51 -20.00
N THR A 90 -2.69 20.43 -18.83
CA THR A 90 -3.14 21.25 -17.68
C THR A 90 -1.93 21.88 -17.00
N GLY A 91 -2.02 23.19 -16.73
CA GLY A 91 -0.95 24.00 -16.12
C GLY A 91 -0.60 23.57 -14.69
N PRO A 92 0.33 24.26 -14.01
CA PRO A 92 0.81 23.88 -12.68
C PRO A 92 -0.36 23.66 -11.71
N GLY A 93 -0.42 22.45 -11.15
CA GLY A 93 -1.50 22.03 -10.26
C GLY A 93 -1.35 22.56 -8.84
N SER A 94 -2.43 22.51 -8.06
CA SER A 94 -2.35 22.76 -6.62
C SER A 94 -1.46 21.70 -5.93
N ARG A 95 -0.85 22.01 -4.78
CA ARG A 95 0.04 21.07 -4.05
C ARG A 95 -0.60 19.72 -3.80
N GLU A 96 -1.90 19.70 -3.55
CA GLU A 96 -2.70 18.50 -3.33
C GLU A 96 -2.76 17.61 -4.58
N ARG A 97 -2.83 18.22 -5.77
CA ARG A 97 -2.77 17.50 -7.05
C ARG A 97 -1.39 16.88 -7.26
N GLU A 98 -0.33 17.60 -6.94
CA GLU A 98 1.06 17.11 -7.08
C GLU A 98 1.31 15.87 -6.19
N VAL A 99 0.86 15.92 -4.94
CA VAL A 99 0.96 14.80 -3.99
C VAL A 99 0.19 13.58 -4.51
N ALA A 100 -1.03 13.80 -5.01
CA ALA A 100 -1.85 12.71 -5.53
C ALA A 100 -1.28 12.11 -6.83
N GLN A 101 -0.79 12.96 -7.73
CA GLN A 101 -0.18 12.53 -8.99
C GLN A 101 1.09 11.71 -8.74
N LEU A 102 1.89 12.04 -7.72
CA LEU A 102 3.04 11.23 -7.33
C LEU A 102 2.61 9.79 -7.01
N ALA A 103 1.64 9.61 -6.11
CA ALA A 103 1.13 8.30 -5.75
C ALA A 103 0.48 7.55 -6.94
N GLN A 104 -0.29 8.25 -7.78
CA GLN A 104 -0.90 7.66 -8.97
C GLN A 104 0.13 7.19 -9.99
N ARG A 105 1.21 7.96 -10.22
CA ARG A 105 2.32 7.54 -11.08
C ARG A 105 3.00 6.30 -10.51
N MET A 106 3.27 6.25 -9.20
CA MET A 106 3.86 5.06 -8.58
C MET A 106 2.95 3.82 -8.74
N LEU A 107 1.64 3.94 -8.50
CA LEU A 107 0.71 2.82 -8.69
C LEU A 107 0.61 2.37 -10.16
N LEU A 108 0.45 3.28 -11.12
CA LEU A 108 0.42 2.90 -12.53
C LEU A 108 1.71 2.21 -12.97
N GLY A 109 2.85 2.70 -12.49
CA GLY A 109 4.14 2.09 -12.76
C GLY A 109 4.31 0.72 -12.13
N ALA A 110 3.88 0.55 -10.88
CA ALA A 110 3.86 -0.74 -10.22
C ALA A 110 3.00 -1.74 -11.01
N ALA A 111 1.78 -1.37 -11.41
CA ALA A 111 0.93 -2.21 -12.27
C ALA A 111 1.61 -2.56 -13.60
N GLY A 112 2.24 -1.58 -14.26
CA GLY A 112 2.97 -1.81 -15.51
C GLY A 112 4.13 -2.80 -15.34
N TRP A 113 4.94 -2.63 -14.30
CA TRP A 113 6.04 -3.55 -14.01
C TRP A 113 5.55 -4.94 -13.60
N SER A 114 4.47 -5.03 -12.85
CA SER A 114 3.84 -6.31 -12.49
C SER A 114 3.50 -7.12 -13.75
N ILE A 115 2.85 -6.48 -14.73
CA ILE A 115 2.52 -7.11 -16.02
C ILE A 115 3.79 -7.53 -16.78
N CYS A 116 4.81 -6.66 -16.85
CA CYS A 116 6.07 -7.01 -17.50
C CYS A 116 6.71 -8.25 -16.87
N TRP A 117 6.80 -8.29 -15.54
CA TRP A 117 7.37 -9.41 -14.80
C TRP A 117 6.57 -10.70 -14.98
N PHE A 118 5.24 -10.63 -14.98
CA PHE A 118 4.40 -11.77 -15.31
C PHE A 118 4.80 -12.40 -16.66
N PHE A 119 4.91 -11.59 -17.73
CA PHE A 119 5.32 -12.09 -19.04
C PHE A 119 6.78 -12.55 -19.10
N LEU A 120 7.71 -11.89 -18.39
CA LEU A 120 9.09 -12.38 -18.25
C LEU A 120 9.13 -13.79 -17.62
N GLY A 121 8.21 -14.09 -16.71
CA GLY A 121 8.04 -15.41 -16.13
C GLY A 121 7.69 -16.48 -17.16
N PHE A 122 6.78 -16.19 -18.08
CA PHE A 122 6.43 -17.10 -19.19
C PHE A 122 7.57 -17.28 -20.17
N LEU A 123 8.36 -16.22 -20.41
CA LEU A 123 9.51 -16.26 -21.31
C LEU A 123 10.76 -16.89 -20.67
N SER A 124 10.68 -17.40 -19.45
CA SER A 124 11.80 -17.99 -18.70
C SER A 124 12.96 -17.03 -18.46
N LEU A 125 12.62 -15.78 -18.15
CA LEU A 125 13.54 -14.66 -17.94
C LEU A 125 13.62 -14.20 -16.48
N TYR A 126 13.25 -15.02 -15.51
CA TYR A 126 13.51 -14.71 -14.08
C TYR A 126 14.98 -14.90 -13.74
N ARG A 127 15.79 -13.93 -14.15
CA ARG A 127 17.25 -13.92 -14.01
C ARG A 127 17.75 -12.52 -13.62
N ALA A 128 18.87 -12.46 -12.92
CA ALA A 128 19.46 -11.19 -12.48
C ALA A 128 19.71 -10.18 -13.62
N PRO A 129 20.19 -10.57 -14.83
CA PRO A 129 20.35 -9.61 -15.92
C PRO A 129 19.04 -8.94 -16.35
N ALA A 130 17.94 -9.70 -16.43
CA ALA A 130 16.63 -9.14 -16.75
C ALA A 130 16.17 -8.14 -15.67
N ALA A 131 16.43 -8.45 -14.39
CA ALA A 131 16.12 -7.57 -13.28
C ALA A 131 16.88 -6.24 -13.33
N VAL A 132 18.17 -6.29 -13.68
CA VAL A 132 19.03 -5.11 -13.84
C VAL A 132 18.61 -4.30 -15.06
N ILE A 133 18.32 -4.93 -16.20
CA ILE A 133 17.83 -4.23 -17.40
C ILE A 133 16.51 -3.53 -17.11
N ALA A 134 15.54 -4.23 -16.48
CA ALA A 134 14.28 -3.65 -16.07
C ALA A 134 14.49 -2.42 -15.17
N LEU A 135 15.42 -2.52 -14.21
CA LEU A 135 15.77 -1.40 -13.33
C LEU A 135 16.34 -0.22 -14.11
N ILE A 136 17.33 -0.44 -14.97
CA ILE A 136 17.94 0.61 -15.78
C ILE A 136 16.87 1.30 -16.65
N VAL A 137 16.03 0.53 -17.33
CA VAL A 137 14.92 1.06 -18.14
C VAL A 137 14.00 1.94 -17.29
N GLY A 138 13.58 1.46 -16.12
CA GLY A 138 12.72 2.24 -15.22
C GLY A 138 13.36 3.53 -14.72
N LEU A 139 14.65 3.50 -14.38
CA LEU A 139 15.41 4.69 -13.95
C LEU A 139 15.56 5.70 -15.10
N VAL A 140 15.83 5.24 -16.32
CA VAL A 140 15.89 6.09 -17.53
C VAL A 140 14.54 6.75 -17.78
N LEU A 141 13.44 5.99 -17.69
CA LEU A 141 12.07 6.51 -17.83
C LEU A 141 11.68 7.48 -16.71
N ALA A 142 12.34 7.43 -15.55
CA ALA A 142 12.11 8.37 -14.45
C ALA A 142 12.77 9.72 -14.68
N ALA A 143 13.85 9.80 -15.47
CA ALA A 143 14.65 11.01 -15.64
C ALA A 143 13.83 12.24 -16.10
N PRO A 144 12.93 12.16 -17.11
CA PRO A 144 12.11 13.30 -17.51
C PRO A 144 11.12 13.77 -16.43
N GLY A 145 10.71 12.86 -15.54
CA GLY A 145 9.76 13.13 -14.47
C GLY A 145 10.38 13.73 -13.20
N VAL A 146 11.71 13.76 -13.07
CA VAL A 146 12.42 14.21 -11.85
C VAL A 146 11.94 15.57 -11.33
N PRO A 147 11.75 16.63 -12.16
CA PRO A 147 11.25 17.91 -11.66
C PRO A 147 9.88 17.80 -10.98
N ARG A 148 8.95 17.02 -11.57
CA ARG A 148 7.63 16.77 -11.01
C ARG A 148 7.68 15.90 -9.76
N ALA A 149 8.53 14.86 -9.75
CA ALA A 149 8.77 14.02 -8.58
C ALA A 149 9.25 14.86 -7.38
N ARG A 150 10.20 15.78 -7.61
CA ARG A 150 10.71 16.70 -6.59
C ARG A 150 9.62 17.62 -6.05
N THR A 151 8.75 18.15 -6.91
CA THR A 151 7.61 18.97 -6.49
C THR A 151 6.61 18.16 -5.66
N GLY A 152 6.24 16.97 -6.10
CA GLY A 152 5.36 16.05 -5.36
C GLY A 152 5.94 15.68 -3.99
N LEU A 153 7.22 15.32 -3.91
CA LEU A 153 7.91 14.99 -2.65
C LEU A 153 7.96 16.19 -1.70
N ARG A 154 8.28 17.39 -2.20
CA ARG A 154 8.28 18.62 -1.40
C ARG A 154 6.89 19.00 -0.89
N ALA A 155 5.84 18.66 -1.63
CA ALA A 155 4.47 18.85 -1.22
C ALA A 155 4.06 17.79 -0.18
N MET A 156 4.54 16.55 -0.32
CA MET A 156 4.34 15.44 0.61
C MET A 156 4.93 15.77 2.00
N LEU A 157 6.16 16.28 2.04
CA LEU A 157 6.82 16.72 3.28
C LEU A 157 6.10 17.92 3.96
N ARG A 158 5.12 18.53 3.30
CA ARG A 158 4.31 19.65 3.80
C ARG A 158 2.83 19.27 3.99
N MET A 159 2.51 17.97 4.05
CA MET A 159 1.14 17.47 4.20
C MET A 159 0.48 17.93 5.51
N GLY A 160 1.23 18.08 6.59
CA GLY A 160 0.70 18.48 7.89
C GLY A 160 1.71 19.27 8.72
N GLY A 161 1.33 19.54 9.98
CA GLY A 161 2.29 20.03 10.97
C GLY A 161 3.37 18.98 11.26
N TRP A 162 4.52 19.42 11.75
CA TRP A 162 5.67 18.56 12.04
C TRP A 162 5.29 17.37 12.93
N ALA A 163 4.44 17.57 13.94
CA ALA A 163 4.01 16.50 14.85
C ALA A 163 3.28 15.36 14.13
N ALA A 164 2.34 15.67 13.23
CA ALA A 164 1.62 14.66 12.45
C ALA A 164 2.54 13.94 11.48
N LEU A 165 3.46 14.66 10.83
CA LEU A 165 4.43 14.08 9.91
C LEU A 165 5.39 13.14 10.66
N THR A 166 5.91 13.56 11.81
CA THR A 166 6.76 12.72 12.67
C THR A 166 6.05 11.44 13.06
N LEU A 167 4.80 11.52 13.52
CA LEU A 167 4.05 10.33 13.91
C LEU A 167 3.80 9.41 12.70
N ILE A 168 3.41 9.93 11.54
CA ILE A 168 3.26 9.12 10.31
C ILE A 168 4.58 8.41 9.97
N VAL A 169 5.69 9.15 9.96
CA VAL A 169 7.02 8.61 9.65
C VAL A 169 7.43 7.54 10.66
N THR A 170 7.18 7.74 11.96
CA THR A 170 7.49 6.74 12.99
C THR A 170 6.68 5.46 12.78
N GLY A 171 5.37 5.54 12.54
CA GLY A 171 4.55 4.34 12.31
C GLY A 171 5.01 3.56 11.07
N GLN A 172 5.28 4.28 9.98
CA GLN A 172 5.82 3.71 8.74
C GLN A 172 7.23 3.12 8.93
N ALA A 173 8.10 3.78 9.69
CA ALA A 173 9.45 3.29 9.97
C ALA A 173 9.43 2.00 10.80
N LEU A 174 8.56 1.91 11.81
CA LEU A 174 8.40 0.68 12.59
C LEU A 174 7.91 -0.48 11.70
N ALA A 175 6.92 -0.22 10.84
CA ALA A 175 6.44 -1.22 9.89
C ALA A 175 7.52 -1.65 8.89
N LEU A 176 8.33 -0.71 8.38
CA LEU A 176 9.47 -1.04 7.51
C LEU A 176 10.53 -1.87 8.24
N ILE A 177 10.88 -1.53 9.48
CA ILE A 177 11.83 -2.33 10.28
C ILE A 177 11.33 -3.77 10.42
N ALA A 178 10.03 -3.95 10.65
CA ALA A 178 9.42 -5.27 10.73
C ALA A 178 9.41 -5.99 9.37
N ALA A 179 9.04 -5.31 8.28
CA ALA A 179 9.07 -5.84 6.91
C ALA A 179 10.49 -6.15 6.39
N LEU A 180 11.52 -5.61 7.05
CA LEU A 180 12.90 -5.96 6.77
C LEU A 180 13.35 -7.19 7.54
N ALA A 181 12.65 -7.63 8.58
CA ALA A 181 13.00 -8.82 9.36
C ALA A 181 12.73 -10.10 8.55
N PRO A 182 13.31 -11.25 8.93
CA PRO A 182 12.96 -12.53 8.32
C PRO A 182 11.44 -12.78 8.41
N PRO A 183 10.81 -13.24 7.32
CA PRO A 183 9.37 -13.40 7.26
C PRO A 183 8.92 -14.49 8.24
N THR A 184 7.91 -14.18 9.05
CA THR A 184 7.26 -15.14 9.96
C THR A 184 5.77 -15.29 9.69
N ALA A 185 5.20 -14.40 8.87
CA ALA A 185 3.79 -14.37 8.55
C ALA A 185 3.38 -15.57 7.69
N LYS A 186 2.22 -16.16 8.02
CA LYS A 186 1.73 -17.41 7.42
C LYS A 186 1.67 -17.33 5.89
N ASP A 187 0.97 -16.34 5.36
CA ASP A 187 0.74 -16.23 3.91
C ASP A 187 2.02 -15.88 3.15
N THR A 188 2.93 -15.17 3.82
CA THR A 188 4.24 -14.81 3.28
C THR A 188 5.13 -16.02 3.10
N LEU A 189 5.17 -16.86 4.15
CA LEU A 189 5.86 -18.15 4.11
C LEU A 189 5.18 -19.16 3.18
N LEU A 190 3.87 -19.08 3.01
CA LEU A 190 3.10 -20.01 2.17
C LEU A 190 3.22 -19.67 0.69
N TYR A 191 3.12 -18.39 0.31
CA TYR A 191 3.09 -18.02 -1.11
C TYR A 191 3.66 -16.66 -1.47
N HIS A 192 3.50 -15.58 -0.66
CA HIS A 192 3.97 -14.26 -1.11
C HIS A 192 5.48 -14.24 -1.39
N LEU A 193 6.27 -14.99 -0.63
CA LEU A 193 7.70 -15.19 -0.91
C LEU A 193 8.06 -16.61 -1.37
N ALA A 194 7.30 -17.63 -0.96
CA ALA A 194 7.60 -19.00 -1.36
C ALA A 194 7.47 -19.23 -2.87
N LEU A 195 6.42 -18.68 -3.51
CA LEU A 195 6.24 -18.80 -4.95
C LEU A 195 7.31 -18.02 -5.72
N PRO A 196 7.60 -16.74 -5.42
CA PRO A 196 8.74 -16.05 -6.03
C PRO A 196 10.06 -16.80 -5.93
N LYS A 197 10.38 -17.38 -4.76
CA LYS A 197 11.60 -18.17 -4.58
C LYS A 197 11.61 -19.41 -5.50
N ALA A 198 10.50 -20.15 -5.56
CA ALA A 198 10.38 -21.32 -6.43
C ALA A 198 10.51 -20.95 -7.92
N TRP A 199 9.88 -19.86 -8.34
CA TRP A 199 9.95 -19.39 -9.73
C TRP A 199 11.33 -18.85 -10.11
N ILE A 200 12.00 -18.13 -9.21
CA ILE A 200 13.38 -17.69 -9.41
C ILE A 200 14.31 -18.90 -9.54
N ALA A 201 14.17 -19.90 -8.67
CA ALA A 201 14.95 -21.13 -8.75
C ALA A 201 14.74 -21.88 -10.08
N ALA A 202 13.52 -21.86 -10.62
CA ALA A 202 13.18 -22.43 -11.92
C ALA A 202 13.53 -21.52 -13.11
N GLY A 203 13.90 -20.26 -12.86
CA GLY A 203 14.13 -19.23 -13.89
C GLY A 203 12.87 -18.81 -14.66
N ARG A 204 11.68 -19.24 -14.25
CA ARG A 204 10.40 -19.05 -14.94
C ARG A 204 9.22 -19.24 -13.98
N ALA A 205 8.05 -18.77 -14.39
CA ALA A 205 6.82 -19.12 -13.70
C ALA A 205 6.56 -20.63 -13.87
N ILE A 206 6.34 -21.32 -12.76
CA ILE A 206 6.00 -22.76 -12.72
C ILE A 206 4.79 -22.98 -11.83
N GLU A 207 4.07 -24.06 -12.11
CA GLU A 207 3.15 -24.64 -11.15
C GLU A 207 3.95 -25.23 -9.98
N VAL A 208 3.49 -24.97 -8.76
CA VAL A 208 4.09 -25.51 -7.55
C VAL A 208 3.07 -26.47 -6.95
N PRO A 209 3.32 -27.80 -7.06
CA PRO A 209 2.34 -28.80 -6.67
C PRO A 209 1.87 -28.60 -5.23
N TYR A 210 0.56 -28.79 -5.01
CA TYR A 210 -0.10 -28.65 -3.71
C TYR A 210 -0.10 -27.25 -3.10
N ASN A 211 0.36 -26.22 -3.83
CA ASN A 211 0.24 -24.83 -3.42
C ASN A 211 -0.89 -24.13 -4.20
N ILE A 212 -2.12 -24.19 -3.68
CA ILE A 212 -3.29 -23.58 -4.31
C ILE A 212 -3.16 -22.06 -4.50
N ALA A 213 -2.33 -21.40 -3.68
CA ALA A 213 -2.11 -19.97 -3.81
C ALA A 213 -1.37 -19.59 -5.12
N GLY A 214 -0.76 -20.57 -5.82
CA GLY A 214 -0.21 -20.39 -7.16
C GLY A 214 -1.23 -19.99 -8.22
N TYR A 215 -2.54 -20.17 -7.94
CA TYR A 215 -3.64 -19.80 -8.82
C TYR A 215 -4.32 -18.47 -8.44
N TYR A 216 -3.79 -17.78 -7.42
CA TYR A 216 -4.25 -16.44 -7.09
C TYR A 216 -3.73 -15.40 -8.10
N PRO A 217 -4.36 -14.22 -8.18
CA PRO A 217 -3.79 -13.10 -8.92
C PRO A 217 -2.55 -12.56 -8.17
N LEU A 218 -1.36 -12.93 -8.64
CA LEU A 218 -0.07 -12.73 -7.94
C LEU A 218 0.65 -11.44 -8.40
N GLY A 219 -0.10 -10.36 -8.60
CA GLY A 219 0.41 -9.14 -9.21
C GLY A 219 1.46 -8.42 -8.35
N VAL A 220 1.32 -8.42 -7.02
CA VAL A 220 2.31 -7.78 -6.13
C VAL A 220 3.55 -8.66 -5.96
N GLU A 221 3.39 -9.98 -5.99
CA GLU A 221 4.46 -10.97 -5.89
C GLU A 221 5.44 -10.88 -7.06
N MET A 222 5.00 -10.37 -8.21
CA MET A 222 5.91 -10.01 -9.31
C MET A 222 6.97 -8.98 -8.89
N HIS A 223 6.66 -8.08 -7.96
CA HIS A 223 7.64 -7.17 -7.38
C HIS A 223 8.59 -7.85 -6.40
N ALA A 224 8.13 -8.88 -5.68
CA ALA A 224 9.00 -9.72 -4.86
C ALA A 224 10.00 -10.49 -5.75
N VAL A 225 9.56 -11.02 -6.90
CA VAL A 225 10.46 -11.65 -7.88
C VAL A 225 11.56 -10.67 -8.31
N TRP A 226 11.17 -9.46 -8.72
CA TRP A 226 12.11 -8.43 -9.15
C TRP A 226 13.12 -8.06 -8.05
N ALA A 227 12.62 -7.75 -6.86
CA ALA A 227 13.45 -7.34 -5.73
C ALA A 227 14.40 -8.45 -5.29
N MET A 228 13.92 -9.70 -5.24
CA MET A 228 14.76 -10.85 -4.89
C MET A 228 15.85 -11.10 -5.92
N LEU A 229 15.57 -10.96 -7.23
CA LEU A 229 16.59 -11.12 -8.27
C LEU A 229 17.70 -10.06 -8.17
N LEU A 230 17.35 -8.82 -7.77
CA LEU A 230 18.33 -7.77 -7.52
C LEU A 230 19.12 -7.98 -6.22
N GLY A 231 18.48 -8.54 -5.18
CA GLY A 231 19.11 -8.82 -3.89
C GLY A 231 19.90 -10.13 -3.85
N ALA A 232 19.62 -11.09 -4.74
CA ALA A 232 20.22 -12.42 -4.75
C ALA A 232 21.77 -12.42 -4.79
N PRO A 233 22.45 -11.53 -5.55
CA PRO A 233 23.91 -11.43 -5.52
C PRO A 233 24.49 -11.06 -4.14
N LEU A 234 23.69 -10.45 -3.27
CA LEU A 234 24.06 -10.06 -1.90
C LEU A 234 23.65 -11.11 -0.86
N GLY A 235 23.01 -12.21 -1.30
CA GLY A 235 22.56 -13.31 -0.46
C GLY A 235 21.06 -13.36 -0.22
N VAL A 236 20.57 -14.52 0.23
CA VAL A 236 19.14 -14.80 0.45
C VAL A 236 18.49 -13.77 1.39
N ARG A 237 19.20 -13.38 2.45
CA ARG A 237 18.71 -12.40 3.43
C ARG A 237 18.47 -11.02 2.81
N ALA A 238 19.36 -10.57 1.92
CA ALA A 238 19.22 -9.30 1.22
C ALA A 238 18.10 -9.37 0.17
N ALA A 239 17.93 -10.50 -0.50
CA ALA A 239 16.81 -10.74 -1.41
C ALA A 239 15.45 -10.66 -0.70
N GLU A 240 15.32 -11.29 0.47
CA GLU A 240 14.10 -11.19 1.31
C GLU A 240 13.88 -9.76 1.81
N ALA A 241 14.92 -9.10 2.35
CA ALA A 241 14.83 -7.70 2.78
C ALA A 241 14.38 -6.77 1.64
N ALA A 242 14.89 -6.99 0.43
CA ALA A 242 14.50 -6.23 -0.75
C ALA A 242 13.03 -6.46 -1.11
N ALA A 243 12.54 -7.70 -1.06
CA ALA A 243 11.14 -8.02 -1.32
C ALA A 243 10.21 -7.37 -0.29
N GLY A 244 10.49 -7.55 1.01
CA GLY A 244 9.70 -6.97 2.08
C GLY A 244 9.67 -5.44 2.02
N ALA A 245 10.82 -4.79 1.83
CA ALA A 245 10.90 -3.34 1.65
C ALA A 245 10.17 -2.84 0.39
N THR A 246 10.15 -3.62 -0.69
CA THR A 246 9.45 -3.27 -1.93
C THR A 246 7.93 -3.37 -1.75
N ILE A 247 7.42 -4.43 -1.13
CA ILE A 247 6.00 -4.58 -0.80
C ILE A 247 5.57 -3.49 0.19
N PHE A 248 6.42 -3.16 1.16
CA PHE A 248 6.17 -2.08 2.10
C PHE A 248 5.90 -0.72 1.42
N LEU A 249 6.45 -0.43 0.24
CA LEU A 249 6.25 0.86 -0.46
C LEU A 249 4.78 1.21 -0.70
N PHE A 250 3.87 0.22 -0.75
CA PHE A 250 2.44 0.48 -0.87
C PHE A 250 1.83 1.16 0.36
N ALA A 251 2.41 0.98 1.55
CA ALA A 251 1.95 1.61 2.78
C ALA A 251 2.05 3.15 2.76
N PRO A 252 3.22 3.78 2.48
CA PRO A 252 3.28 5.23 2.36
C PRO A 252 2.50 5.75 1.15
N ILE A 253 2.41 4.99 0.04
CA ILE A 253 1.56 5.37 -1.11
C ILE A 253 0.09 5.48 -0.69
N LEU A 254 -0.43 4.51 0.07
CA LEU A 254 -1.79 4.55 0.60
C LEU A 254 -2.02 5.76 1.52
N THR A 255 -1.09 6.03 2.44
CA THR A 255 -1.16 7.21 3.33
C THR A 255 -1.24 8.52 2.53
N VAL A 256 -0.47 8.63 1.45
CA VAL A 256 -0.47 9.78 0.54
C VAL A 256 -1.80 9.93 -0.21
N ILE A 257 -2.38 8.83 -0.70
CA ILE A 257 -3.67 8.85 -1.40
C ILE A 257 -4.80 9.28 -0.46
N VAL A 258 -4.81 8.76 0.78
CA VAL A 258 -5.83 9.10 1.79
C VAL A 258 -5.76 10.58 2.15
N TYR A 259 -4.56 11.12 2.36
CA TYR A 259 -4.36 12.55 2.55
C TYR A 259 -4.91 13.36 1.38
N ALA A 260 -4.49 13.04 0.15
CA ALA A 260 -4.89 13.76 -1.05
C ALA A 260 -6.40 13.72 -1.26
N TRP A 261 -7.02 12.58 -0.96
CA TRP A 261 -8.46 12.40 -1.04
C TRP A 261 -9.20 13.28 -0.01
N ALA A 262 -8.77 13.28 1.25
CA ALA A 262 -9.36 14.14 2.29
C ALA A 262 -9.26 15.63 1.92
N ARG A 263 -8.11 16.05 1.37
CA ARG A 263 -7.90 17.41 0.87
C ARG A 263 -8.87 17.78 -0.25
N GLU A 264 -9.09 16.88 -1.19
CA GLU A 264 -10.02 17.08 -2.30
C GLU A 264 -11.48 17.17 -1.86
N ARG A 265 -11.81 16.60 -0.69
CA ARG A 265 -13.14 16.72 -0.07
C ARG A 265 -13.28 17.96 0.82
N GLY A 266 -12.31 18.88 0.78
CA GLY A 266 -12.38 20.15 1.50
C GLY A 266 -11.87 20.09 2.95
N ALA A 267 -11.30 18.96 3.39
CA ALA A 267 -10.74 18.88 4.73
C ALA A 267 -9.52 19.81 4.88
N SER A 268 -9.37 20.40 6.07
CA SER A 268 -8.19 21.22 6.38
C SER A 268 -6.90 20.39 6.31
N ARG A 269 -5.73 21.04 6.28
CA ARG A 269 -4.44 20.32 6.23
C ARG A 269 -4.28 19.42 7.46
N GLY A 270 -4.67 19.93 8.64
CA GLY A 270 -4.66 19.18 9.89
C GLY A 270 -5.54 17.94 9.83
N TRP A 271 -6.80 18.07 9.40
CA TRP A 271 -7.73 16.93 9.30
C TRP A 271 -7.31 15.91 8.24
N SER A 272 -6.74 16.37 7.12
CA SER A 272 -6.22 15.47 6.09
C SER A 272 -4.99 14.70 6.57
N ALA A 273 -4.10 15.37 7.31
CA ALA A 273 -2.95 14.72 7.95
C ALA A 273 -3.40 13.76 9.07
N ALA A 274 -4.47 14.09 9.81
CA ALA A 274 -5.06 13.19 10.80
C ALA A 274 -5.63 11.92 10.15
N ALA A 275 -6.34 12.04 9.02
CA ALA A 275 -6.82 10.87 8.28
C ALA A 275 -5.68 9.95 7.82
N ALA A 276 -4.61 10.56 7.27
CA ALA A 276 -3.40 9.84 6.88
C ALA A 276 -2.69 9.18 8.08
N LEU A 277 -2.59 9.89 9.20
CA LEU A 277 -2.04 9.41 10.46
C LEU A 277 -2.81 8.22 11.01
N MET A 278 -4.15 8.28 10.98
CA MET A 278 -4.98 7.16 11.43
C MET A 278 -4.69 5.91 10.61
N VAL A 279 -4.60 6.01 9.28
CA VAL A 279 -4.22 4.87 8.44
C VAL A 279 -2.83 4.35 8.81
N ALA A 280 -1.85 5.22 9.02
CA ALA A 280 -0.48 4.81 9.37
C ALA A 280 -0.35 4.11 10.74
N TRP A 281 -1.31 4.29 11.66
CA TRP A 281 -1.27 3.75 13.03
C TRP A 281 -2.38 2.76 13.35
N ILE A 282 -3.29 2.46 12.42
CA ILE A 282 -4.23 1.35 12.60
C ILE A 282 -3.39 0.05 12.76
N PRO A 283 -3.58 -0.72 13.85
CA PRO A 283 -2.76 -1.91 14.10
C PRO A 283 -2.78 -2.93 12.96
N THR A 284 -3.92 -3.09 12.28
CA THR A 284 -4.02 -3.99 11.12
C THR A 284 -3.27 -3.46 9.90
N VAL A 285 -3.17 -2.14 9.70
CA VAL A 285 -2.34 -1.58 8.61
C VAL A 285 -0.86 -1.81 8.91
N TYR A 286 -0.45 -1.60 10.17
CA TYR A 286 0.90 -1.93 10.61
C TYR A 286 1.21 -3.42 10.39
N ASP A 287 0.33 -4.31 10.85
CA ASP A 287 0.54 -5.76 10.77
C ASP A 287 0.66 -6.24 9.32
N VAL A 288 -0.21 -5.76 8.42
CA VAL A 288 -0.14 -6.07 6.99
C VAL A 288 1.13 -5.52 6.34
N ALA A 289 1.51 -4.27 6.65
CA ALA A 289 2.75 -3.68 6.13
C ALA A 289 4.00 -4.44 6.62
N ALA A 290 4.02 -4.82 7.90
CA ALA A 290 5.10 -5.53 8.55
C ALA A 290 5.22 -6.99 8.09
N SER A 291 4.10 -7.62 7.74
CA SER A 291 4.01 -9.03 7.38
C SER A 291 4.30 -9.32 5.91
N GLU A 292 4.63 -8.30 5.10
CA GLU A 292 4.82 -8.45 3.65
C GLU A 292 3.53 -8.90 2.93
N TYR A 293 2.37 -8.55 3.48
CA TYR A 293 1.07 -8.85 2.88
C TYR A 293 0.69 -7.83 1.81
N VAL A 294 -0.03 -8.31 0.81
CA VAL A 294 -0.36 -7.54 -0.40
C VAL A 294 -1.59 -6.63 -0.24
N ASP A 295 -2.30 -6.72 0.89
CA ASP A 295 -3.59 -6.05 1.10
C ASP A 295 -3.49 -4.52 1.08
N LEU A 296 -2.35 -3.93 1.48
CA LEU A 296 -2.16 -2.47 1.36
C LEU A 296 -2.02 -2.01 -0.09
N ALA A 297 -1.43 -2.84 -0.95
CA ALA A 297 -1.39 -2.56 -2.38
C ALA A 297 -2.80 -2.56 -2.97
N MET A 298 -3.59 -3.60 -2.68
CA MET A 298 -5.01 -3.67 -3.08
C MET A 298 -5.81 -2.47 -2.57
N THR A 299 -5.57 -2.07 -1.32
CA THR A 299 -6.22 -0.92 -0.69
C THR A 299 -5.80 0.39 -1.36
N ALA A 300 -4.53 0.56 -1.74
CA ALA A 300 -4.04 1.75 -2.46
C ALA A 300 -4.68 1.88 -3.84
N TYR A 301 -4.76 0.78 -4.61
CA TYR A 301 -5.46 0.76 -5.89
C TYR A 301 -6.97 1.02 -5.76
N THR A 302 -7.61 0.46 -4.73
CA THR A 302 -9.02 0.72 -4.39
C THR A 302 -9.23 2.20 -4.04
N ALA A 303 -8.36 2.78 -3.21
CA ALA A 303 -8.41 4.19 -2.83
C ALA A 303 -8.20 5.10 -4.05
N MET A 304 -7.33 4.73 -4.99
CA MET A 304 -7.17 5.43 -6.27
C MET A 304 -8.48 5.40 -7.08
N ALA A 305 -9.15 4.25 -7.19
CA ALA A 305 -10.43 4.13 -7.88
C ALA A 305 -11.53 4.98 -7.22
N ILE A 306 -11.66 4.93 -5.89
CA ILE A 306 -12.66 5.70 -5.13
C ILE A 306 -12.41 7.21 -5.24
N ARG A 307 -11.14 7.64 -5.17
CA ARG A 307 -10.78 9.05 -5.35
C ARG A 307 -11.15 9.53 -6.75
N ALA A 308 -10.83 8.75 -7.78
CA ALA A 308 -11.20 9.05 -9.16
C ALA A 308 -12.72 9.09 -9.36
N PHE A 309 -13.44 8.11 -8.81
CA PHE A 309 -14.89 8.05 -8.84
C PHE A 309 -15.52 9.29 -8.22
N GLY A 310 -15.07 9.74 -7.05
CA GLY A 310 -15.67 10.92 -6.46
C GLY A 310 -15.25 12.24 -7.12
N ARG A 311 -14.19 12.28 -7.93
CA ARG A 311 -13.96 13.40 -8.84
C ARG A 311 -14.94 13.37 -10.02
N TRP A 312 -15.10 12.21 -10.65
CA TRP A 312 -16.15 12.00 -11.66
C TRP A 312 -17.54 12.37 -11.13
N TRP A 313 -17.87 12.03 -9.89
CA TRP A 313 -19.15 12.35 -9.25
C TRP A 313 -19.46 13.85 -9.22
N VAL A 314 -18.43 14.67 -9.03
CA VAL A 314 -18.53 16.13 -8.92
C VAL A 314 -18.48 16.78 -10.30
N THR A 315 -17.60 16.33 -11.18
CA THR A 315 -17.31 17.00 -12.46
C THR A 315 -18.04 16.41 -13.66
N PHE A 316 -18.53 15.16 -13.56
CA PHE A 316 -18.98 14.33 -14.69
C PHE A 316 -17.96 14.18 -15.84
N ASP A 317 -16.68 14.46 -15.58
CA ASP A 317 -15.63 14.36 -16.59
C ASP A 317 -15.22 12.90 -16.81
N ALA A 318 -15.56 12.35 -17.98
CA ALA A 318 -15.30 10.97 -18.37
C ALA A 318 -13.82 10.56 -18.31
N ARG A 319 -12.87 11.51 -18.35
CA ARG A 319 -11.43 11.22 -18.18
C ARG A 319 -11.10 10.53 -16.86
N HIS A 320 -11.96 10.69 -15.86
CA HIS A 320 -11.80 10.05 -14.56
C HIS A 320 -12.11 8.55 -14.59
N LEU A 321 -12.85 8.06 -15.60
CA LEU A 321 -13.16 6.64 -15.75
C LEU A 321 -11.89 5.79 -15.97
N VAL A 322 -10.91 6.30 -16.70
CA VAL A 322 -9.60 5.63 -16.90
C VAL A 322 -8.94 5.32 -15.57
N TRP A 323 -9.02 6.24 -14.61
CA TRP A 323 -8.44 6.07 -13.27
C TRP A 323 -9.23 5.12 -12.38
N ILE A 324 -10.56 5.09 -12.54
CA ILE A 324 -11.40 4.10 -11.87
C ILE A 324 -11.03 2.71 -12.38
N VAL A 325 -10.97 2.53 -13.70
CA VAL A 325 -10.60 1.25 -14.33
C VAL A 325 -9.19 0.84 -13.92
N ALA A 326 -8.20 1.73 -13.97
CA ALA A 326 -6.83 1.43 -13.57
C ALA A 326 -6.74 1.00 -12.09
N GLY A 327 -7.50 1.66 -11.20
CA GLY A 327 -7.55 1.29 -9.78
C GLY A 327 -8.25 -0.05 -9.55
N VAL A 328 -9.39 -0.30 -10.20
CA VAL A 328 -10.10 -1.58 -10.08
C VAL A 328 -9.25 -2.73 -10.66
N ALA A 329 -8.68 -2.55 -11.85
CA ALA A 329 -7.83 -3.56 -12.48
C ALA A 329 -6.57 -3.86 -11.67
N GLY A 330 -5.92 -2.82 -11.13
CA GLY A 330 -4.78 -3.00 -10.23
C GLY A 330 -5.14 -3.76 -8.95
N ALA A 331 -6.31 -3.50 -8.36
CA ALA A 331 -6.78 -4.25 -7.20
C ALA A 331 -7.13 -5.71 -7.54
N LEU A 332 -7.77 -5.96 -8.69
CA LEU A 332 -8.10 -7.30 -9.18
C LEU A 332 -6.84 -8.14 -9.50
N ALA A 333 -5.77 -7.49 -9.96
CA ALA A 333 -4.48 -8.12 -10.18
C ALA A 333 -3.80 -8.57 -8.88
N ILE A 334 -4.37 -8.25 -7.71
CA ILE A 334 -3.84 -8.60 -6.38
C ILE A 334 -4.77 -9.59 -5.66
N LYS A 335 -6.09 -9.32 -5.65
CA LYS A 335 -7.10 -10.24 -5.14
C LYS A 335 -8.40 -10.10 -5.92
N LEU A 336 -8.97 -11.23 -6.35
CA LEU A 336 -10.25 -11.24 -7.09
C LEU A 336 -11.43 -10.75 -6.24
N SER A 337 -11.32 -10.77 -4.91
CA SER A 337 -12.31 -10.16 -4.01
C SER A 337 -12.46 -8.65 -4.22
N ALA A 338 -11.50 -7.99 -4.86
CA ALA A 338 -11.67 -6.60 -5.29
C ALA A 338 -12.83 -6.41 -6.30
N ALA A 339 -13.32 -7.48 -6.95
CA ALA A 339 -14.51 -7.42 -7.81
C ALA A 339 -15.76 -6.92 -7.07
N PHE A 340 -15.85 -7.15 -5.75
CA PHE A 340 -16.95 -6.63 -4.93
C PHE A 340 -17.00 -5.10 -4.89
N LEU A 341 -15.91 -4.39 -5.25
CA LEU A 341 -15.90 -2.93 -5.41
C LEU A 341 -16.69 -2.45 -6.63
N ILE A 342 -16.80 -3.28 -7.68
CA ILE A 342 -17.42 -2.88 -8.95
C ILE A 342 -18.91 -2.57 -8.74
N LEU A 343 -19.62 -3.44 -8.01
CA LEU A 343 -21.05 -3.29 -7.77
C LEU A 343 -21.42 -1.96 -7.08
N PRO A 344 -20.85 -1.58 -5.93
CA PRO A 344 -21.19 -0.30 -5.29
C PRO A 344 -20.77 0.91 -6.14
N LEU A 345 -19.63 0.86 -6.85
CA LEU A 345 -19.26 1.95 -7.77
C LEU A 345 -20.27 2.10 -8.92
N ALA A 346 -20.73 0.99 -9.50
CA ALA A 346 -21.72 0.99 -10.56
C ALA A 346 -23.09 1.49 -10.07
N LEU A 347 -23.56 1.00 -8.92
CA LEU A 347 -24.84 1.42 -8.32
C LEU A 347 -24.83 2.90 -7.94
N LEU A 348 -23.78 3.37 -7.27
CA LEU A 348 -23.63 4.79 -6.95
C LEU A 348 -23.57 5.63 -8.22
N GLY A 349 -22.81 5.18 -9.23
CA GLY A 349 -22.73 5.86 -10.53
C GLY A 349 -24.10 5.98 -11.22
N LEU A 350 -24.88 4.90 -11.21
CA LEU A 350 -26.24 4.89 -11.74
C LEU A 350 -27.15 5.87 -10.98
N LEU A 351 -27.17 5.81 -9.65
CA LEU A 351 -27.95 6.73 -8.81
C LEU A 351 -27.61 8.19 -9.10
N ARG A 352 -26.32 8.49 -9.29
CA ARG A 352 -25.84 9.84 -9.63
C ARG A 352 -26.35 10.31 -10.98
N VAL A 353 -26.33 9.45 -11.99
CA VAL A 353 -26.81 9.74 -13.34
C VAL A 353 -28.33 9.91 -13.35
N LEU A 354 -29.06 9.13 -12.55
CA LEU A 354 -30.51 9.25 -12.38
C LEU A 354 -30.95 10.48 -11.57
N GLY A 355 -30.01 11.31 -11.08
CA GLY A 355 -30.30 12.54 -10.35
C GLY A 355 -30.71 12.32 -8.89
N VAL A 356 -30.62 11.09 -8.37
CA VAL A 356 -30.93 10.79 -6.97
C VAL A 356 -29.82 11.38 -6.09
N GLY A 357 -30.16 12.41 -5.31
CA GLY A 357 -29.23 13.10 -4.41
C GLY A 357 -28.50 14.32 -4.98
N ALA A 358 -28.93 14.85 -6.14
CA ALA A 358 -28.51 16.19 -6.55
C ALA A 358 -29.14 17.24 -5.60
N PRO A 359 -28.40 18.25 -5.11
CA PRO A 359 -29.01 19.37 -4.41
C PRO A 359 -30.07 20.01 -5.32
N PRO A 360 -31.22 20.45 -4.78
CA PRO A 360 -32.27 21.07 -5.60
C PRO A 360 -31.66 22.21 -6.40
N SER A 361 -31.67 22.08 -7.73
CA SER A 361 -31.16 23.11 -8.62
C SER A 361 -31.97 24.38 -8.38
N SER A 362 -31.31 25.46 -7.98
CA SER A 362 -31.85 26.80 -8.17
C SER A 362 -32.21 26.95 -9.65
N ALA A 363 -33.52 27.05 -9.92
CA ALA A 363 -34.16 27.45 -11.15
C ALA A 363 -33.42 27.14 -12.47
N ARG A 364 -33.91 26.14 -13.22
CA ARG A 364 -33.79 26.21 -14.68
C ARG A 364 -34.47 27.52 -15.12
N PRO A 365 -33.83 28.39 -15.93
CA PRO A 365 -34.54 29.50 -16.54
C PRO A 365 -35.69 28.94 -17.39
N SER A 366 -36.90 29.43 -17.14
CA SER A 366 -38.06 29.15 -17.98
C SER A 366 -37.78 29.63 -19.40
N PRO A 367 -38.06 28.84 -20.46
CA PRO A 367 -37.91 29.26 -21.85
C PRO A 367 -39.09 30.12 -22.34
N ALA A 368 -39.64 30.99 -21.49
CA ALA A 368 -40.78 31.84 -21.84
C ALA A 368 -40.45 33.33 -21.63
N ALA A 369 -39.60 33.86 -22.50
CA ALA A 369 -39.47 35.30 -22.76
C ALA A 369 -38.70 35.53 -24.08
N ALA A 370 -39.21 35.00 -25.19
CA ALA A 370 -38.82 35.39 -26.54
C ALA A 370 -39.88 34.92 -27.54
N ALA A 371 -41.04 35.59 -27.53
CA ALA A 371 -41.95 35.80 -28.67
C ALA A 371 -43.12 36.67 -28.18
#